data_AF-A0A967C7M9-F1
#
_entry.id   AF-A0A967C7M9-F1
#
_cell.length_a   1.000
_cell.length_b   1.000
_cell.length_c   1.000
_cell.angle_alpha   90.00
_cell.angle_beta   90.00
_cell.angle_gamma   90.00
#
_symmetry.space_group_name_H-M   'P 1'
#
loop_
_entity.id
_entity.type
_entity.pdbx_description
1 polymer ?
#
loop_
_entity_poly.entity_id
_entity_poly.type
_entity_poly.pdbx_seq_one_letter_code
_entity_poly.pdbx_strand_id
1 'polypeptide(L)'
;MPEEPCQCPDCQRFYREHDRLIRENPTLRQQQELSWAALQSFRTLAGRVLEDLQKTHGDAEPAPAVAPAGSAAAEDADTDAIQQAIGDLENINAHLFSIEALMERIFDVRVPEDVEQKFRELAGELAPDPLNADRLRLNRLLHQTPDLPDRG
;
A
#
# COMPACT_ATOMS: atom_id res chain seq x y z
N MET A 1 8.11 -1.46 28.04
CA MET A 1 6.67 -1.24 27.76
C MET A 1 6.57 -0.97 26.27
N PRO A 2 5.91 -1.82 25.46
CA PRO A 2 5.63 -1.44 24.08
C PRO A 2 4.71 -0.22 24.10
N GLU A 3 5.05 0.82 23.34
CA GLU A 3 4.23 2.01 23.20
C GLU A 3 2.86 1.62 22.62
N GLU A 4 1.78 2.24 23.09
CA GLU A 4 0.45 2.00 22.54
C GLU A 4 0.40 2.43 21.05
N PRO A 5 -0.29 1.68 20.18
CA PRO A 5 -0.39 2.04 18.77
C PRO A 5 -1.09 3.40 18.60
N CYS A 6 -0.64 4.18 17.62
CA CYS A 6 -1.22 5.49 17.29
C CYS A 6 -2.72 5.36 16.96
N GLN A 7 -3.54 6.26 17.53
CA GLN A 7 -5.00 6.22 17.38
C GLN A 7 -5.56 7.28 16.43
N CYS A 8 -4.73 7.95 15.64
CA CYS A 8 -5.22 8.94 14.68
C CYS A 8 -6.08 8.27 13.56
N PRO A 9 -6.99 9.01 12.91
CA PRO A 9 -7.90 8.45 11.90
C PRO A 9 -7.19 7.67 10.78
N ASP A 10 -6.03 8.16 10.32
CA ASP A 10 -5.26 7.53 9.25
C ASP A 10 -4.64 6.20 9.70
N CYS A 11 -4.02 6.18 10.89
CA CYS A 11 -3.48 4.94 11.46
C CYS A 11 -4.59 3.92 11.70
N GLN A 12 -5.75 4.34 12.20
CA GLN A 12 -6.89 3.43 12.38
C GLN A 12 -7.40 2.86 11.05
N ARG A 13 -7.47 3.68 9.99
CA ARG A 13 -7.84 3.20 8.66
C ARG A 13 -6.83 2.16 8.17
N PHE A 14 -5.54 2.43 8.33
CA PHE A 14 -4.47 1.50 7.95
C PHE A 14 -4.59 0.19 8.73
N TYR A 15 -4.72 0.22 10.06
CA TYR A 15 -4.84 -1.00 10.88
C TYR A 15 -6.07 -1.82 10.51
N ARG A 16 -7.22 -1.18 10.23
CA ARG A 16 -8.42 -1.90 9.77
C ARG A 16 -8.18 -2.63 8.44
N GLU A 17 -7.53 -1.98 7.48
CA GLU A 17 -7.25 -2.60 6.18
C GLU A 17 -6.17 -3.68 6.31
N HIS A 18 -5.13 -3.44 7.10
CA HIS A 18 -4.10 -4.43 7.43
C HIS A 18 -4.73 -5.71 7.99
N ASP A 19 -5.56 -5.59 9.03
CA ASP A 19 -6.22 -6.73 9.65
C ASP A 19 -7.17 -7.43 8.67
N ARG A 20 -7.82 -6.66 7.79
CA ARG A 20 -8.65 -7.21 6.71
C ARG A 20 -7.83 -8.04 5.74
N LEU A 21 -6.67 -7.57 5.30
CA LEU A 21 -5.80 -8.30 4.38
C LEU A 21 -5.28 -9.60 5.00
N ILE A 22 -4.97 -9.62 6.29
CA ILE A 22 -4.61 -10.84 7.02
C ILE A 22 -5.76 -11.85 7.03
N ARG A 23 -6.99 -11.39 7.30
CA ARG A 23 -8.18 -12.26 7.31
C ARG A 23 -8.52 -12.84 5.96
N GLU A 24 -8.49 -12.02 4.91
CA GLU A 24 -8.90 -12.42 3.57
C GLU A 24 -7.84 -13.30 2.87
N ASN A 25 -6.57 -13.17 3.27
CA ASN A 25 -5.43 -13.85 2.67
C ASN A 25 -4.60 -14.63 3.72
N PRO A 26 -5.19 -15.61 4.43
CA PRO A 26 -4.60 -16.19 5.64
C PRO A 26 -3.51 -17.25 5.39
N THR A 27 -2.99 -17.42 4.17
CA THR A 27 -1.92 -18.38 3.85
C THR A 27 -0.66 -17.68 3.35
N LEU A 28 0.49 -18.36 3.42
CA LEU A 28 1.74 -17.83 2.88
C LEU A 28 1.60 -17.53 1.38
N ARG A 29 1.02 -18.48 0.63
CA ARG A 29 0.78 -18.32 -0.82
C ARG A 29 -0.06 -17.09 -1.15
N GLN A 30 -1.12 -16.83 -0.38
CA GLN A 30 -1.99 -15.67 -0.61
C GLN A 30 -1.29 -14.35 -0.24
N GLN A 31 -0.52 -14.32 0.86
CA GLN A 31 0.28 -13.14 1.23
C GLN A 31 1.37 -12.82 0.21
N GLN A 32 2.01 -13.86 -0.34
CA GLN A 32 2.92 -13.72 -1.48
C GLN A 32 2.18 -13.05 -2.66
N GLU A 33 1.08 -13.64 -3.14
CA GLU A 33 0.28 -13.12 -4.26
C GLU A 33 -0.16 -11.66 -4.07
N LEU A 34 -0.63 -11.32 -2.89
CA LEU A 34 -1.02 -9.97 -2.52
C LEU A 34 0.17 -8.99 -2.64
N SER A 35 1.32 -9.37 -2.09
CA SER A 35 2.54 -8.55 -2.13
C SER A 35 3.03 -8.33 -3.56
N TRP A 36 2.94 -9.36 -4.41
CA TRP A 36 3.30 -9.24 -5.82
C TRP A 36 2.33 -8.36 -6.59
N ALA A 37 1.02 -8.54 -6.41
CA ALA A 37 0.03 -7.68 -7.05
C ALA A 37 0.24 -6.21 -6.67
N ALA A 38 0.51 -5.93 -5.38
CA ALA A 38 0.81 -4.59 -4.90
C ALA A 38 2.08 -4.02 -5.56
N LEU A 39 3.17 -4.78 -5.58
CA LEU A 39 4.43 -4.35 -6.21
C LEU A 39 4.26 -4.06 -7.71
N GLN A 40 3.62 -4.96 -8.44
CA GLN A 40 3.38 -4.81 -9.87
C GLN A 40 2.49 -3.60 -10.18
N SER A 41 1.46 -3.36 -9.36
CA SER A 41 0.59 -2.18 -9.49
C SER A 41 1.36 -0.88 -9.28
N PHE A 42 2.22 -0.83 -8.27
CA PHE A 42 3.03 0.36 -7.96
C PHE A 42 4.04 0.62 -9.08
N ARG A 43 4.80 -0.40 -9.47
CA ARG A 43 5.76 -0.32 -10.58
C ARG A 43 5.11 0.18 -11.88
N THR A 44 3.93 -0.36 -12.22
CA THR A 44 3.20 0.06 -13.42
C THR A 44 2.83 1.54 -13.35
N LEU A 45 2.26 1.98 -12.22
CA LEU A 45 1.82 3.37 -12.08
C LEU A 45 3.00 4.35 -12.05
N ALA A 46 4.04 4.05 -11.27
CA ALA A 46 5.25 4.88 -11.17
C ALA A 46 5.98 4.98 -12.52
N GLY A 47 6.09 3.88 -13.26
CA GLY A 47 6.66 3.86 -14.60
C GLY A 47 5.87 4.73 -15.58
N ARG A 48 4.53 4.62 -15.59
CA ARG A 48 3.67 5.44 -16.47
C ARG A 48 3.76 6.93 -16.17
N VAL A 49 3.77 7.31 -14.90
CA VAL A 49 3.93 8.70 -14.49
C VAL A 49 5.30 9.23 -14.93
N LEU A 50 6.37 8.47 -14.72
CA LEU A 50 7.71 8.84 -15.15
C LEU A 50 7.79 9.03 -16.68
N GLU A 51 7.26 8.08 -17.46
CA GLU A 51 7.20 8.17 -18.91
C GLU A 51 6.48 9.44 -19.40
N ASP A 52 5.35 9.80 -18.78
CA ASP A 52 4.58 10.98 -19.19
C ASP A 52 5.24 12.29 -18.77
N LEU A 53 5.92 12.33 -17.62
CA LEU A 53 6.72 13.48 -17.21
C LEU A 53 7.93 13.69 -18.13
N GLN A 54 8.65 12.61 -18.48
CA GLN A 54 9.78 12.68 -19.41
C GLN A 54 9.36 13.14 -20.81
N LYS A 55 8.20 12.74 -21.32
CA LYS A 55 7.69 13.26 -22.61
C LYS A 55 7.34 14.74 -22.55
N THR A 56 6.80 15.19 -21.41
CA THR A 56 6.34 16.57 -21.25
C THR A 56 7.49 17.54 -20.98
N HIS A 57 8.54 17.08 -20.29
CA HIS A 57 9.63 17.92 -19.77
C HIS A 57 11.04 17.53 -20.26
N GLY A 58 11.19 16.39 -20.95
CA GLY A 58 12.48 15.88 -21.44
C GLY A 58 12.87 16.36 -22.85
N ASP A 59 11.90 16.80 -23.66
CA ASP A 59 12.12 17.34 -25.01
C ASP A 59 12.27 18.88 -25.05
N ALA A 60 12.57 19.52 -23.91
CA ALA A 60 12.82 20.96 -23.86
C ALA A 60 14.17 21.31 -24.51
N GLU A 61 14.22 21.32 -25.85
CA GLU A 61 15.21 22.13 -26.56
C GLU A 61 15.02 23.59 -26.10
N PRO A 62 16.08 24.31 -25.68
CA PRO A 62 15.95 25.68 -25.26
C PRO A 62 15.62 26.54 -26.48
N ALA A 63 14.33 26.77 -26.71
CA ALA A 63 13.88 27.83 -27.61
C ALA A 63 14.41 29.16 -27.06
N PRO A 64 15.05 30.02 -27.88
CA PRO A 64 15.54 31.30 -27.40
C PRO A 64 14.36 32.22 -27.08
N ALA A 65 13.91 32.20 -25.82
CA ALA A 65 12.81 33.02 -25.35
C ALA A 65 13.32 34.39 -24.88
N VAL A 66 13.00 35.42 -25.66
CA VAL A 66 13.07 36.81 -25.23
C VAL A 66 11.82 37.09 -24.38
N ALA A 67 11.92 36.91 -23.05
CA ALA A 67 10.81 37.12 -22.11
C ALA A 67 11.26 37.97 -20.89
N PRO A 68 10.34 38.72 -20.24
CA PRO A 68 10.68 39.77 -19.29
C PRO A 68 11.16 39.19 -17.94
N ALA A 69 12.12 39.89 -17.33
CA ALA A 69 12.99 39.43 -16.21
C ALA A 69 12.31 39.10 -14.86
N GLY A 70 10.97 38.95 -14.81
CA GLY A 70 10.21 38.70 -13.57
C GLY A 70 9.48 37.36 -13.50
N SER A 71 9.17 36.70 -14.63
CA SER A 71 8.49 35.39 -14.66
C SER A 71 9.45 34.20 -14.76
N ALA A 72 10.62 34.41 -15.38
CA ALA A 72 11.61 33.36 -15.60
C ALA A 72 12.07 32.68 -14.30
N ALA A 73 12.30 33.43 -13.22
CA ALA A 73 12.82 32.86 -11.97
C ALA A 73 11.83 31.93 -11.23
N ALA A 74 10.52 32.09 -11.44
CA ALA A 74 9.51 31.21 -10.86
C ALA A 74 9.26 29.98 -11.76
N GLU A 75 9.31 30.17 -13.08
CA GLU A 75 9.22 29.08 -14.08
C GLU A 75 10.45 28.16 -14.02
N ASP A 76 11.64 28.70 -13.78
CA ASP A 76 12.87 27.94 -13.59
C ASP A 76 12.83 27.07 -12.32
N ALA A 77 12.30 27.60 -11.21
CA ALA A 77 12.21 26.87 -9.95
C ALA A 77 11.20 25.71 -9.99
N ASP A 78 10.08 25.87 -10.70
CA ASP A 78 9.10 24.80 -10.92
C ASP A 78 9.65 23.72 -11.86
N THR A 79 10.38 24.14 -12.91
CA THR A 79 11.07 23.23 -13.83
C THR A 79 12.13 22.39 -13.10
N ASP A 80 12.94 23.03 -12.24
CA ASP A 80 13.94 22.34 -11.42
C ASP A 80 13.29 21.35 -10.44
N ALA A 81 12.16 21.70 -9.82
CA ALA A 81 11.42 20.81 -8.93
C ALA A 81 10.87 19.58 -9.67
N ILE A 82 10.35 19.77 -10.89
CA ILE A 82 9.87 18.67 -11.73
C ILE A 82 11.03 17.77 -12.17
N GLN A 83 12.18 18.34 -12.57
CA GLN A 83 13.37 17.55 -12.93
C GLN A 83 13.90 16.73 -11.74
N GLN A 84 13.89 17.31 -10.53
CA GLN A 84 14.23 16.58 -9.32
C GLN A 84 13.26 15.42 -9.06
N ALA A 85 11.95 15.67 -9.21
CA ALA A 85 10.93 14.62 -9.04
C ALA A 85 11.06 13.48 -10.07
N ILE A 86 11.46 13.80 -11.32
CA ILE A 86 11.78 12.80 -12.35
C ILE A 86 12.95 11.92 -11.89
N GLY A 87 14.05 12.53 -11.42
CA GLY A 87 15.20 11.79 -10.88
C GLY A 87 14.83 10.92 -9.67
N ASP A 88 13.98 11.42 -8.77
CA ASP A 88 13.49 10.65 -7.62
C ASP A 88 12.62 9.46 -8.06
N LEU A 89 11.77 9.63 -9.08
CA LEU A 89 10.97 8.54 -9.65
C LEU A 89 11.82 7.49 -10.36
N GLU A 90 12.90 7.88 -11.03
CA GLU A 90 13.89 6.96 -11.60
C GLU A 90 14.54 6.09 -10.51
N ASN A 91 14.93 6.72 -9.39
CA ASN A 91 15.49 6.02 -8.24
C ASN A 91 14.46 5.07 -7.61
N ILE A 92 13.21 5.50 -7.43
CA ILE A 92 12.12 4.65 -6.95
C ILE A 92 11.94 3.45 -7.87
N ASN A 93 11.89 3.65 -9.19
CA ASN A 93 11.75 2.56 -10.14
C ASN A 93 12.91 1.56 -10.02
N ALA A 94 14.16 2.03 -9.91
CA ALA A 94 15.33 1.16 -9.69
C ALA A 94 15.21 0.33 -8.39
N HIS A 95 14.69 0.91 -7.31
CA HIS A 95 14.42 0.18 -6.08
C HIS A 95 13.30 -0.85 -6.25
N LEU A 96 12.22 -0.53 -6.97
CA LEU A 96 11.13 -1.47 -7.25
C LEU A 96 11.63 -2.68 -8.05
N PHE A 97 12.52 -2.50 -9.03
CA PHE A 97 13.20 -3.62 -9.71
C PHE A 97 13.99 -4.50 -8.73
N SER A 98 14.68 -3.89 -7.78
CA SER A 98 15.47 -4.63 -6.79
C SER A 98 14.58 -5.45 -5.85
N ILE A 99 13.44 -4.88 -5.44
CA ILE A 99 12.43 -5.56 -4.64
C ILE A 99 11.79 -6.70 -5.43
N GLU A 100 11.48 -6.50 -6.71
CA GLU A 100 10.92 -7.53 -7.59
C GLU A 100 11.81 -8.78 -7.66
N ALA A 101 13.11 -8.59 -7.89
CA ALA A 101 14.09 -9.68 -7.90
C ALA A 101 14.26 -10.39 -6.53
N LEU A 102 13.92 -9.72 -5.42
CA LEU A 102 13.85 -10.34 -4.10
C LEU A 102 12.54 -11.11 -3.92
N MET A 103 11.44 -10.53 -4.37
CA MET A 103 10.11 -11.14 -4.29
C MET A 103 10.02 -12.43 -5.10
N GLU A 104 10.65 -12.50 -6.28
CA GLU A 104 10.74 -13.74 -7.07
C GLU A 104 11.34 -14.89 -6.24
N ARG A 105 12.42 -14.62 -5.48
CA ARG A 105 13.03 -15.62 -4.60
C ARG A 105 12.15 -16.01 -3.41
N ILE A 106 11.38 -15.06 -2.88
CA ILE A 106 10.41 -15.33 -1.80
C ILE A 106 9.27 -16.22 -2.34
N PHE A 107 8.85 -16.01 -3.59
CA PHE A 107 7.77 -16.74 -4.25
C PHE A 107 8.10 -18.21 -4.54
N ASP A 108 9.37 -18.55 -4.70
CA ASP A 108 9.80 -19.94 -4.90
C ASP A 108 9.69 -20.77 -3.60
N VAL A 109 9.56 -20.12 -2.44
CA VAL A 109 9.39 -20.81 -1.17
C VAL A 109 7.99 -21.42 -1.07
N ARG A 110 7.95 -22.74 -0.93
CA ARG A 110 6.75 -23.51 -0.59
C ARG A 110 6.91 -24.11 0.79
N VAL A 111 5.82 -24.12 1.55
CA VAL A 111 5.78 -24.72 2.88
C VAL A 111 4.79 -25.89 2.90
N PRO A 112 4.94 -26.86 3.81
CA PRO A 112 3.98 -27.96 3.92
C PRO A 112 2.64 -27.49 4.53
N GLU A 113 1.60 -28.30 4.38
CA GLU A 113 0.22 -27.91 4.76
C GLU A 113 0.04 -27.64 6.25
N ASP A 114 0.83 -28.28 7.12
CA ASP A 114 0.81 -28.03 8.56
C ASP A 114 1.26 -26.59 8.90
N VAL A 115 2.24 -26.06 8.16
CA VAL A 115 2.65 -24.66 8.27
C VAL A 115 1.58 -23.73 7.71
N GLU A 116 0.97 -24.03 6.55
CA GLU A 116 -0.13 -23.23 6.01
C GLU A 116 -1.33 -23.19 6.97
N GLN A 117 -1.65 -24.32 7.61
CA GLN A 117 -2.67 -24.39 8.64
C GLN A 117 -2.31 -23.46 9.81
N LYS A 118 -1.04 -23.38 10.18
CA LYS A 118 -0.60 -22.48 11.25
C LYS A 118 -0.75 -21.00 10.88
N PHE A 119 -0.51 -20.62 9.62
CA PHE A 119 -0.80 -19.27 9.14
C PHE A 119 -2.28 -18.92 9.33
N ARG A 120 -3.19 -19.83 8.97
CA ARG A 120 -4.65 -19.60 9.11
C ARG A 120 -5.09 -19.42 10.56
N GLU A 121 -4.57 -20.26 11.45
CA GLU A 121 -4.83 -20.14 12.89
C GLU A 121 -4.40 -18.77 13.43
N LEU A 122 -3.14 -18.40 13.18
CA LEU A 122 -2.59 -17.13 13.66
C LEU A 122 -3.27 -15.91 13.02
N ALA A 123 -3.68 -16.00 11.76
CA ALA A 123 -4.45 -14.94 11.10
C ALA A 123 -5.79 -14.70 11.83
N GLY A 124 -6.47 -15.77 12.27
CA GLY A 124 -7.70 -15.69 13.05
C GLY A 124 -7.51 -15.10 14.45
N GLU A 125 -6.35 -15.30 15.06
CA GLU A 125 -5.98 -14.71 16.35
C GLU A 125 -5.58 -13.23 16.23
N LEU A 126 -4.72 -12.90 15.26
CA LEU A 126 -4.18 -11.56 15.04
C LEU A 126 -5.25 -10.59 14.53
N ALA A 127 -6.10 -11.06 13.62
CA ALA A 127 -7.12 -10.25 12.98
C ALA A 127 -8.45 -11.00 13.03
N PRO A 128 -9.13 -11.07 14.17
CA PRO A 128 -10.42 -11.77 14.27
C PRO A 128 -11.50 -11.06 13.43
N ASP A 129 -12.43 -11.83 12.87
CA ASP A 129 -13.57 -11.26 12.14
C ASP A 129 -14.49 -10.47 13.10
N PRO A 130 -14.65 -9.13 12.90
CA PRO A 130 -15.53 -8.32 13.74
C PRO A 130 -17.00 -8.74 13.66
N LEU A 131 -17.40 -9.42 12.58
CA LEU A 131 -18.76 -9.90 12.33
C LEU A 131 -18.94 -11.39 12.65
N ASN A 132 -17.95 -12.04 13.27
CA ASN A 132 -18.05 -13.44 13.65
C ASN A 132 -19.32 -13.68 14.49
N ALA A 133 -20.22 -14.53 14.00
CA ALA A 133 -21.55 -14.75 14.59
C ALA A 133 -21.49 -15.24 16.04
N ASP A 134 -20.51 -16.09 16.38
CA ASP A 134 -20.31 -16.57 17.74
C ASP A 134 -19.80 -15.45 18.65
N ARG A 135 -18.90 -14.60 18.15
CA ARG A 135 -18.41 -13.42 18.87
C ARG A 135 -19.49 -12.37 19.08
N LEU A 136 -20.35 -12.17 18.08
CA LEU A 136 -21.53 -11.31 18.19
C LEU A 136 -22.53 -11.88 19.21
N ARG A 137 -22.78 -13.19 19.18
CA ARG A 137 -23.63 -13.87 20.15
C ARG A 137 -23.06 -13.78 21.56
N LEU A 138 -21.75 -13.97 21.73
CA LEU A 138 -21.06 -13.85 23.01
C LEU A 138 -21.11 -12.40 23.54
N ASN A 139 -20.85 -11.41 22.68
CA ASN A 139 -20.96 -10.00 23.05
C ASN A 139 -22.39 -9.61 23.44
N ARG A 140 -23.41 -10.12 22.73
CA ARG A 140 -24.82 -9.94 23.13
C ARG A 140 -25.11 -10.51 24.52
N LEU A 141 -24.57 -11.70 24.83
CA LEU A 141 -24.72 -12.36 26.13
C LEU A 141 -23.95 -11.63 27.24
N LEU A 142 -22.73 -11.16 26.96
CA LEU A 142 -21.84 -10.51 27.94
C LEU A 142 -22.20 -9.05 28.20
N HIS A 143 -22.67 -8.33 27.18
CA HIS A 143 -22.94 -6.89 27.31
C HIS A 143 -24.42 -6.53 27.53
N GLN A 144 -25.36 -7.48 27.44
CA GLN A 144 -26.82 -7.21 27.52
C GLN A 144 -27.18 -5.86 26.87
N THR A 145 -26.65 -5.59 25.68
CA THR A 145 -26.93 -4.32 25.00
C THR A 145 -28.40 -4.37 24.57
N PRO A 146 -29.27 -3.44 25.02
CA PRO A 146 -30.66 -3.43 24.63
C PRO A 146 -30.76 -3.25 23.12
N ASP A 147 -31.71 -3.95 22.51
CA ASP A 147 -31.86 -4.14 21.08
C ASP A 147 -31.74 -2.84 20.25
N LEU A 148 -31.00 -2.93 19.13
CA LEU A 148 -31.26 -2.03 18.00
C LEU A 148 -32.58 -2.48 17.37
N PRO A 149 -33.54 -1.57 17.10
CA PRO A 149 -34.86 -1.95 16.63
C PRO A 149 -34.76 -2.62 15.25
N ASP A 150 -35.42 -3.77 15.12
CA ASP A 150 -35.68 -4.42 13.84
C ASP A 150 -36.36 -3.40 12.92
N ARG A 151 -35.68 -3.04 11.82
CA ARG A 151 -36.35 -2.41 10.70
C ARG A 151 -37.13 -3.51 9.97
N GLY A 152 -38.45 -3.46 10.10
CA GLY A 152 -39.39 -4.26 9.32
C GLY A 152 -39.46 -3.87 7.86
#